data_AF-A0A7S1MU59-F1
#
_entry.id   AF-A0A7S1MU59-F1
#
_cell.length_a   1.000
_cell.length_b   1.000
_cell.length_c   1.000
_cell.angle_alpha   90.00
_cell.angle_beta   90.00
_cell.angle_gamma   90.00
#
_symmetry.space_group_name_H-M   'P 1'
#
loop_
_entity.id
_entity.type
_entity.pdbx_description
1 polymer ?
#
loop_
_entity_poly.entity_id
_entity_poly.type
_entity_poly.pdbx_seq_one_letter_code
_entity_poly.pdbx_strand_id
1 'polypeptide(L)'
;EILGGVGPLAGKETRLILAGDHKQLGPIIHSTVAQPVLGRSMHERLMSREAYTQRADGSFDMRLVTELVDSYRSHPDILQLPNEHFYDSRLRAMASRETSHSLVNWEHLPRVGFPLVFEGVDGADEREL
;
A
#
# COMPACT_ATOMS: atom_id res chain seq x y z
N GLU A 1 7.09 11.67 -14.55
CA GLU A 1 6.16 10.55 -14.83
C GLU A 1 6.31 10.11 -16.29
N ILE A 2 6.35 8.80 -16.52
CA ILE A 2 6.68 8.16 -17.83
C ILE A 2 5.67 8.50 -18.94
N LEU A 3 4.51 9.06 -18.59
CA LEU A 3 3.39 9.29 -19.50
C LEU A 3 3.61 10.33 -20.59
N GLY A 4 4.49 11.31 -20.34
CA GLY A 4 4.86 12.27 -21.38
C GLY A 4 5.47 11.60 -22.62
N GLY A 5 6.16 10.46 -22.42
CA GLY A 5 6.74 9.68 -23.52
C GLY A 5 5.77 8.72 -24.20
N VAL A 6 4.74 8.26 -23.49
CA VAL A 6 3.77 7.28 -24.03
C VAL A 6 2.62 7.97 -24.77
N GLY A 7 2.26 9.19 -24.38
CA GLY A 7 1.14 9.95 -24.97
C GLY A 7 1.17 10.04 -26.49
N PRO A 8 2.28 10.43 -27.14
CA PRO A 8 2.38 10.51 -28.60
C PRO A 8 2.29 9.17 -29.33
N LEU A 9 2.51 8.06 -28.63
CA LEU A 9 2.49 6.69 -29.18
C LEU A 9 1.15 5.99 -28.92
N ALA A 10 0.25 6.61 -28.15
CA ALA A 10 -1.03 6.02 -27.79
C ALA A 10 -2.07 6.19 -28.91
N GLY A 11 -2.64 5.08 -29.36
CA GLY A 11 -3.78 5.03 -30.29
C GLY A 11 -5.08 4.63 -29.59
N LYS A 12 -6.16 4.46 -30.36
CA LYS A 12 -7.49 4.09 -29.83
C LYS A 12 -7.50 2.76 -29.06
N GLU A 13 -6.64 1.82 -29.47
CA GLU A 13 -6.53 0.50 -28.85
C GLU A 13 -5.51 0.44 -27.71
N THR A 14 -4.79 1.52 -27.44
CA THR A 14 -3.79 1.55 -26.37
C THR A 14 -4.48 1.50 -25.02
N ARG A 15 -4.11 0.50 -24.21
CA ARG A 15 -4.52 0.38 -22.81
C ARG A 15 -3.32 0.72 -21.93
N LEU A 16 -3.50 1.69 -21.06
CA LEU A 16 -2.54 2.03 -20.02
C LEU A 16 -2.99 1.39 -18.72
N ILE A 17 -2.11 0.62 -18.09
CA ILE A 17 -2.34 0.05 -16.76
C ILE A 17 -1.31 0.68 -15.82
N LEU A 18 -1.82 1.24 -14.73
CA LEU A 18 -1.00 1.72 -13.61
C LEU A 18 -1.21 0.78 -12.44
N ALA A 19 -0.13 0.24 -11.92
CA ALA A 19 -0.14 -0.64 -10.76
C ALA A 19 0.63 0.02 -9.62
N GLY A 20 0.16 -0.18 -8.40
CA GLY A 20 0.75 0.34 -7.19
C GLY A 20 -0.29 0.50 -6.09
N ASP A 21 0.11 1.13 -5.00
CA ASP A 21 -0.76 1.40 -3.86
C ASP A 21 -0.61 2.87 -3.45
N HIS A 22 -1.67 3.64 -3.63
CA HIS A 22 -1.69 5.07 -3.33
C HIS A 22 -1.77 5.36 -1.82
N LYS A 23 -1.89 4.34 -0.97
CA LYS A 23 -1.88 4.44 0.50
C LYS A 23 -0.49 4.16 1.10
N GLN A 24 0.50 3.83 0.27
CA GLN A 24 1.90 3.61 0.67
C GLN A 24 2.76 4.86 0.41
N LEU A 25 4.09 4.70 0.41
CA LEU A 25 5.04 5.80 0.22
C LEU A 25 4.79 6.53 -1.11
N GLY A 26 4.56 7.83 -1.02
CA GLY A 26 4.49 8.73 -2.16
C GLY A 26 5.88 9.16 -2.68
N PRO A 27 5.92 10.03 -3.70
CA PRO A 27 7.16 10.58 -4.23
C PRO A 27 7.93 11.41 -3.18
N ILE A 28 9.25 11.21 -3.11
CA ILE A 28 10.15 12.07 -2.31
C ILE A 28 10.56 13.26 -3.18
N ILE A 29 10.17 14.47 -2.80
CA ILE A 29 10.52 15.70 -3.52
C ILE A 29 11.30 16.63 -2.58
N HIS A 30 12.57 16.88 -2.89
CA HIS A 30 13.42 17.75 -2.06
C HIS A 30 13.17 19.23 -2.28
N SER A 31 12.67 19.61 -3.45
CA SER A 31 12.35 21.01 -3.76
C SER A 31 11.00 21.39 -3.17
N THR A 32 11.01 22.28 -2.19
CA THR A 32 9.81 22.81 -1.53
C THR A 32 8.88 23.53 -2.51
N VAL A 33 9.44 24.17 -3.55
CA VAL A 33 8.67 24.82 -4.63
C VAL A 33 7.96 23.79 -5.50
N ALA A 34 8.59 22.62 -5.74
CA ALA A 34 8.01 21.57 -6.55
C ALA A 34 7.07 20.63 -5.77
N GLN A 35 7.17 20.57 -4.44
CA GLN A 35 6.37 19.69 -3.57
C GLN A 35 4.85 19.79 -3.83
N PRO A 36 4.22 20.97 -3.97
CA PRO A 36 2.77 21.06 -4.19
C PRO A 36 2.33 20.45 -5.53
N VAL A 37 3.24 20.41 -6.50
CA VAL A 37 2.95 19.93 -7.87
C VAL A 37 3.35 18.47 -8.02
N LEU A 38 4.56 18.10 -7.62
CA LEU A 38 5.16 16.78 -7.86
C LEU A 38 5.06 15.82 -6.66
N GLY A 39 4.68 16.32 -5.48
CA GLY A 39 4.55 15.50 -4.27
C GLY A 39 3.36 14.55 -4.30
N ARG A 40 2.45 14.71 -5.26
CA ARG A 40 1.34 13.78 -5.50
C ARG A 40 1.66 12.94 -6.73
N SER A 41 1.50 11.63 -6.65
CA SER A 41 1.65 10.73 -7.79
C SER A 41 0.47 10.83 -8.75
N MET A 42 0.64 10.48 -10.02
CA MET A 42 -0.47 10.40 -10.97
C MET A 42 -1.50 9.35 -10.54
N HIS A 43 -1.06 8.26 -9.92
CA HIS A 43 -1.96 7.26 -9.37
C HIS A 43 -2.89 7.90 -8.34
N GLU A 44 -2.36 8.64 -7.36
CA GLU A 44 -3.19 9.38 -6.40
C GLU A 44 -4.09 10.43 -7.06
N ARG A 45 -3.60 11.13 -8.10
CA ARG A 45 -4.42 12.11 -8.83
C ARG A 45 -5.59 11.47 -9.56
N LEU A 46 -5.40 10.29 -10.14
CA LEU A 46 -6.47 9.52 -10.78
C LEU A 46 -7.48 9.04 -9.75
N MET A 47 -7.03 8.48 -8.62
CA MET A 47 -7.91 7.94 -7.57
C MET A 47 -8.83 8.99 -6.93
N SER A 48 -8.52 10.29 -7.00
CA SER A 48 -9.45 11.35 -6.55
C SER A 48 -10.47 11.82 -7.58
N ARG A 49 -10.41 11.32 -8.82
CA ARG A 49 -11.41 11.66 -9.83
C ARG A 49 -12.64 10.79 -9.61
N GLU A 50 -13.82 11.36 -9.81
CA GLU A 50 -15.11 10.70 -9.62
C GLU A 50 -15.22 9.32 -10.30
N ALA A 51 -14.64 9.18 -11.50
CA ALA A 51 -14.65 7.89 -12.22
C ALA A 51 -13.87 6.77 -11.49
N TYR A 52 -12.91 7.11 -10.64
CA TYR A 52 -12.05 6.17 -9.91
C TYR A 52 -12.35 6.12 -8.41
N THR A 53 -13.32 6.91 -7.92
CA THR A 53 -13.74 6.84 -6.52
C THR A 53 -14.67 5.65 -6.28
N GLN A 54 -14.75 5.21 -5.02
CA GLN A 54 -15.71 4.19 -4.61
C GLN A 54 -17.14 4.70 -4.83
N ARG A 55 -18.04 3.80 -5.22
CA ARG A 55 -19.48 4.04 -5.26
C ARG A 55 -20.07 4.02 -3.86
N ALA A 56 -21.35 4.36 -3.76
CA ALA A 56 -22.08 4.35 -2.48
C ALA A 56 -22.09 2.99 -1.77
N ASP A 57 -21.89 1.89 -2.49
CA ASP A 57 -21.79 0.53 -1.94
C ASP A 57 -20.35 0.13 -1.57
N GLY A 58 -19.37 1.03 -1.67
CA GLY A 58 -17.95 0.78 -1.40
C GLY A 58 -17.19 0.09 -2.55
N SER A 59 -17.85 -0.24 -3.66
CA SER A 59 -17.22 -0.87 -4.82
C SER A 59 -16.60 0.14 -5.78
N PHE A 60 -15.57 -0.28 -6.51
CA PHE A 60 -15.05 0.49 -7.65
C PHE A 60 -15.65 0.02 -8.98
N ASP A 61 -15.54 0.83 -10.04
CA ASP A 61 -15.75 0.35 -11.39
C ASP A 61 -14.66 -0.65 -11.78
N MET A 62 -15.00 -1.94 -11.85
CA MET A 62 -14.06 -3.01 -12.20
C MET A 62 -13.45 -2.86 -13.60
N ARG A 63 -14.00 -2.00 -14.46
CA ARG A 63 -13.41 -1.68 -15.76
C ARG A 63 -12.25 -0.67 -15.65
N LEU A 64 -12.14 0.02 -14.52
CA LEU A 64 -11.19 1.10 -14.27
C LEU A 64 -10.22 0.79 -13.14
N VAL A 65 -10.68 0.15 -12.07
CA VAL A 65 -9.90 -0.18 -10.88
C VAL A 65 -10.10 -1.65 -10.53
N THR A 66 -8.99 -2.35 -10.36
CA THR A 66 -8.97 -3.72 -9.85
C THR A 66 -8.18 -3.73 -8.56
N GLU A 67 -8.83 -4.14 -7.47
CA GLU A 67 -8.19 -4.30 -6.17
C GLU A 67 -7.74 -5.75 -5.98
N LEU A 68 -6.48 -5.93 -5.56
CA LEU A 68 -5.94 -7.21 -5.15
C LEU A 68 -6.08 -7.32 -3.63
N VAL A 69 -7.09 -8.06 -3.18
CA VAL A 69 -7.44 -8.13 -1.75
C VAL A 69 -6.79 -9.31 -1.02
N ASP A 70 -6.14 -10.23 -1.73
CA ASP A 70 -5.48 -11.37 -1.12
C ASP A 70 -4.02 -11.07 -0.80
N SER A 71 -3.70 -11.02 0.49
CA SER A 71 -2.34 -10.89 0.99
C SER A 71 -1.73 -12.26 1.26
N TYR A 72 -0.73 -12.61 0.48
CA TYR A 72 -0.01 -13.89 0.59
C TYR A 72 1.26 -13.81 1.45
N ARG A 73 1.48 -12.69 2.15
CA ARG A 73 2.75 -12.40 2.83
C ARG A 73 2.74 -12.74 4.33
N SER A 74 1.70 -12.32 5.04
CA SER A 74 1.76 -12.13 6.49
C SER A 74 0.75 -12.99 7.26
N HIS A 75 1.04 -13.20 8.55
CA HIS A 75 0.08 -13.73 9.52
C HIS A 75 -1.15 -12.80 9.64
N PRO A 76 -2.37 -13.34 9.90
CA PRO A 76 -3.57 -12.52 10.10
C PRO A 76 -3.39 -11.38 11.10
N ASP A 77 -2.77 -11.65 12.25
CA ASP A 77 -2.52 -10.64 13.29
C ASP A 77 -1.60 -9.49 12.84
N ILE A 78 -0.65 -9.77 11.94
CA ILE A 78 0.23 -8.73 11.36
C ILE A 78 -0.56 -7.89 10.34
N LEU A 79 -1.45 -8.53 9.59
CA LEU A 79 -2.25 -7.87 8.56
C LEU A 79 -3.40 -7.03 9.15
N GLN A 80 -3.92 -7.42 10.32
CA GLN A 80 -5.14 -6.83 10.88
C GLN A 80 -5.07 -5.32 11.00
N LEU A 81 -4.06 -4.80 11.71
CA LEU A 81 -3.92 -3.37 11.98
C LEU A 81 -3.83 -2.52 10.69
N PRO A 82 -2.92 -2.77 9.73
CA PRO A 82 -2.90 -1.98 8.51
C PRO A 82 -4.17 -2.17 7.66
N ASN A 83 -4.80 -3.35 7.67
CA ASN A 83 -6.04 -3.59 6.95
C ASN A 83 -7.20 -2.72 7.46
N GLU A 84 -7.35 -2.62 8.77
CA GLU A 84 -8.37 -1.77 9.41
C GLU A 84 -8.11 -0.29 9.17
N HIS A 85 -6.86 0.16 9.31
CA HIS A 85 -6.52 1.58 9.21
C HIS A 85 -6.47 2.11 7.78
N PHE A 86 -6.04 1.29 6.82
CA PHE A 86 -5.78 1.74 5.46
C PHE A 86 -6.69 1.09 4.43
N TYR A 87 -7.28 -0.08 4.65
CA TYR A 87 -7.95 -0.83 3.56
C TYR A 87 -9.39 -1.22 3.87
N ASP A 88 -10.05 -0.52 4.79
CA ASP A 88 -11.46 -0.72 5.15
C ASP A 88 -11.76 -2.20 5.51
N SER A 89 -10.78 -2.88 6.10
CA SER A 89 -10.83 -4.31 6.45
C SER A 89 -11.07 -5.27 5.28
N ARG A 90 -10.73 -4.87 4.05
CA ARG A 90 -11.00 -5.66 2.83
C ARG A 90 -9.94 -6.72 2.52
N LEU A 91 -8.72 -6.58 3.04
CA LEU A 91 -7.65 -7.53 2.77
C LEU A 91 -7.90 -8.87 3.48
N ARG A 92 -7.53 -9.97 2.82
CA ARG A 92 -7.65 -11.35 3.29
C ARG A 92 -6.26 -11.94 3.46
N ALA A 93 -6.00 -12.54 4.63
CA ALA A 93 -4.75 -13.24 4.88
C ALA A 93 -4.81 -14.62 4.19
N MET A 94 -4.08 -14.75 3.09
CA MET A 94 -4.03 -15.95 2.24
C MET A 94 -2.62 -16.59 2.20
N ALA A 95 -1.70 -16.10 3.02
CA ALA A 95 -0.37 -16.68 3.17
C ALA A 95 -0.48 -18.14 3.66
N SER A 96 0.41 -19.01 3.17
CA SER A 96 0.46 -20.40 3.65
C SER A 96 0.73 -20.42 5.16
N ARG A 97 0.18 -21.41 5.87
CA ARG A 97 0.48 -21.57 7.31
C ARG A 97 1.95 -21.84 7.56
N GLU A 98 2.61 -22.59 6.67
CA GLU A 98 4.05 -22.87 6.75
C GLU A 98 4.87 -21.58 6.82
N THR A 99 4.59 -20.59 5.97
CA THR A 99 5.30 -19.30 6.00
C THR A 99 4.80 -18.41 7.14
N SER A 100 3.50 -18.16 7.20
CA SER A 100 2.92 -17.16 8.11
C SER A 100 2.96 -17.54 9.58
N HIS A 101 3.00 -18.83 9.91
CA HIS A 101 3.02 -19.31 11.30
C HIS A 101 4.38 -19.91 11.72
N SER A 102 5.42 -19.82 10.88
CA SER A 102 6.73 -20.43 11.14
C SER A 102 7.34 -20.06 12.50
N LEU A 103 7.08 -18.84 13.00
CA LEU A 103 7.67 -18.30 14.23
C LEU A 103 6.66 -18.03 15.35
N VAL A 104 5.42 -18.52 15.26
CA VAL A 104 4.38 -18.22 16.29
C VAL A 104 4.67 -18.84 17.66
N ASN A 105 5.59 -19.81 17.72
CA ASN A 105 6.07 -20.44 18.95
C ASN A 105 7.51 -20.04 19.29
N TRP A 106 8.03 -18.97 18.70
CA TRP A 106 9.37 -18.49 19.00
C TRP A 106 9.45 -18.10 20.49
N GLU A 107 10.50 -18.59 21.18
CA GLU A 107 10.62 -18.56 22.64
C GLU A 107 10.67 -17.15 23.24
N HIS A 108 11.09 -16.16 22.43
CA HIS A 108 11.18 -14.76 22.85
C HIS A 108 9.89 -13.96 22.59
N LEU A 109 8.83 -14.58 22.08
CA LEU A 109 7.55 -13.90 21.96
C LEU A 109 6.97 -13.61 23.36
N PRO A 110 6.51 -12.38 23.63
CA PRO A 110 5.83 -12.05 24.88
C PRO A 110 4.49 -12.78 25.00
N ARG A 111 3.91 -13.21 23.87
CA ARG A 111 2.69 -14.01 23.79
C ARG A 111 2.82 -15.07 22.69
N VAL A 112 2.80 -16.34 23.09
CA VAL A 112 2.74 -17.48 22.15
C VAL A 112 1.50 -17.36 21.26
N GLY A 113 1.69 -17.61 19.96
CA GLY A 113 0.63 -17.50 18.95
C GLY A 113 0.49 -16.11 18.31
N PHE A 114 1.14 -15.07 18.85
CA PHE A 114 1.03 -13.70 18.35
C PHE A 114 2.41 -13.22 17.81
N PRO A 115 2.64 -13.24 16.49
CA PRO A 115 3.97 -13.04 15.90
C PRO A 115 4.33 -11.55 15.75
N LEU A 116 4.16 -10.76 16.81
CA LEU A 116 4.51 -9.34 16.83
C LEU A 116 5.07 -8.96 18.20
N VAL A 117 6.22 -8.30 18.19
CA VAL A 117 6.90 -7.76 19.37
C VAL A 117 7.26 -6.31 19.09
N PHE A 118 6.97 -5.42 20.03
CA PHE A 118 7.44 -4.04 20.01
C PHE A 118 8.36 -3.86 21.21
N GLU A 119 9.66 -3.71 20.95
CA GLU A 119 10.67 -3.51 21.97
C GLU A 119 11.03 -2.02 22.04
N GLY A 120 10.74 -1.39 23.18
CA GLY A 120 11.12 -0.01 23.42
C GLY A 120 12.62 0.07 23.69
N VAL A 121 13.32 0.91 22.92
CA VAL A 121 14.74 1.18 23.12
C VAL A 121 14.90 2.64 23.50
N ASP A 122 15.44 2.88 24.69
CA ASP A 122 15.81 4.22 25.14
C ASP A 122 17.21 4.56 24.60
N GLY A 123 17.29 5.52 23.68
CA GLY A 123 18.54 5.98 23.07
C GLY A 123 18.46 7.43 22.61
N ALA A 124 19.62 8.08 22.50
CA ALA A 124 19.71 9.41 21.91
C ALA A 124 19.90 9.29 20.39
N ASP A 125 19.13 10.06 19.61
CA ASP A 125 19.32 10.17 18.16
C ASP A 125 20.51 11.09 17.87
N GLU A 126 21.65 10.51 17.49
CA GLU A 126 22.82 11.25 17.04
C GLU A 126 22.70 11.51 15.53
N ARG A 127 22.53 12.78 15.14
CA ARG A 127 22.59 13.17 13.73
C ARG A 127 24.03 13.24 13.27
N GLU A 128 24.35 12.57 12.16
CA GLU A 128 25.59 12.82 11.42
C GLU A 128 25.65 14.32 11.03
N LEU A 129 26.74 14.98 11.41
CA LEU A 129 27.03 16.40 11.15
C LEU A 129 27.44 16.64 9.69
#